data_AF-A0A7J4V474-F1
#
_entry.id   AF-A0A7J4V474-F1
#
_cell.length_a   1.000
_cell.length_b   1.000
_cell.length_c   1.000
_cell.angle_alpha   90.00
_cell.angle_beta   90.00
_cell.angle_gamma   90.00
#
_symmetry.space_group_name_H-M   'P 1'
#
loop_
_entity.id
_entity.type
_entity.pdbx_description
1 polymer ?
#
loop_
_entity_poly.entity_id
_entity_poly.type
_entity_poly.pdbx_seq_one_letter_code
_entity_poly.pdbx_strand_id
1 'polypeptide(L)'
;MVFVPVRLSKDVAVVVSPRELGEYANKLYAERTSANGVIDLKPADNGKYRTQDKWIPFFNDKGQRMISAPDVYRIGQIGSHDLVESVRADFHTAWLVTSTRITYNSNNLGARITHNFGSKVVAPTETRLVAPVYQNVALGRILETAEGRAYLSVLFNTQDSPDVVAKTLATLSGKSTDNTYIWTPQQKSRAEHRERAVDFDSDGEGFHVFGYNLPDSKYGFSRGVSAKPARKKRA
;
A
#
# COMPACT_ATOMS: atom_id res chain seq x y z
N MET A 1 -13.88 -14.60 16.68
CA MET A 1 -15.03 -14.21 15.84
C MET A 1 -14.92 -12.72 15.61
N VAL A 2 -14.59 -12.28 14.40
CA VAL A 2 -14.32 -10.87 14.07
C VAL A 2 -15.59 -10.27 13.48
N PHE A 3 -16.10 -9.19 14.06
CA PHE A 3 -17.26 -8.46 13.54
C PHE A 3 -16.78 -7.29 12.69
N VAL A 4 -17.20 -7.25 11.42
CA VAL A 4 -16.92 -6.14 10.49
C VAL A 4 -18.20 -5.32 10.32
N PRO A 5 -18.26 -4.05 10.77
CA PRO A 5 -19.43 -3.22 10.57
C PRO A 5 -19.45 -2.66 9.13
N VAL A 6 -20.43 -3.10 8.33
CA VAL A 6 -20.68 -2.59 6.98
C VAL A 6 -21.72 -1.47 7.06
N ARG A 7 -21.38 -0.25 6.63
CA ARG A 7 -22.37 0.83 6.44
C ARG A 7 -23.04 0.65 5.07
N LEU A 8 -24.30 0.21 5.10
CA LEU A 8 -25.18 0.18 3.94
C LEU A 8 -25.66 1.62 3.64
N SER A 9 -25.74 1.98 2.36
CA SER A 9 -26.42 3.21 1.94
C SER A 9 -27.90 3.14 2.34
N LYS A 10 -28.52 4.30 2.60
CA LYS A 10 -29.87 4.42 3.21
C LYS A 10 -31.00 3.74 2.42
N ASP A 11 -30.75 3.30 1.19
CA ASP A 11 -31.72 2.63 0.33
C ASP A 11 -31.64 1.10 0.36
N VAL A 12 -30.74 0.51 1.16
CA VAL A 12 -30.62 -0.96 1.35
C VAL A 12 -30.94 -1.32 2.80
N ALA A 13 -32.08 -0.84 3.29
CA ALA A 13 -32.73 -1.41 4.47
C ALA A 13 -33.76 -2.46 4.01
N VAL A 14 -33.32 -3.40 3.17
CA VAL A 14 -34.08 -4.62 2.87
C VAL A 14 -33.28 -5.76 3.46
N VAL A 15 -33.94 -6.58 4.26
CA VAL A 15 -33.37 -7.66 5.08
C VAL A 15 -32.47 -8.56 4.25
N VAL A 16 -31.16 -8.29 4.28
CA VAL A 16 -30.13 -9.14 3.67
C VAL A 16 -29.76 -10.18 4.72
N SER A 17 -29.95 -11.47 4.43
CA SER A 17 -29.61 -12.53 5.36
C SER A 17 -28.10 -12.51 5.69
N PRO A 18 -27.66 -13.01 6.87
CA PRO A 18 -26.24 -13.10 7.20
C PRO A 18 -25.40 -13.85 6.16
N ARG A 19 -26.03 -14.79 5.45
CA ARG A 19 -25.42 -15.53 4.34
C ARG A 19 -25.23 -14.64 3.11
N GLU A 20 -26.24 -13.87 2.72
CA GLU A 20 -26.13 -12.93 1.59
C GLU A 20 -25.16 -11.77 1.89
N LEU A 21 -25.07 -11.32 3.16
CA LEU A 21 -24.04 -10.38 3.61
C LEU A 21 -22.64 -11.01 3.53
N GLY A 22 -22.49 -12.28 3.93
CA GLY A 22 -21.25 -13.03 3.81
C GLY A 22 -20.85 -13.24 2.34
N GLU A 23 -21.81 -13.53 1.46
CA GLU A 23 -21.60 -13.68 0.02
C GLU A 23 -21.28 -12.33 -0.64
N TYR A 24 -21.91 -11.23 -0.22
CA TYR A 24 -21.61 -9.87 -0.68
C TYR A 24 -20.24 -9.37 -0.19
N ALA A 25 -19.89 -9.63 1.07
CA ALA A 25 -18.56 -9.32 1.61
C ALA A 25 -17.47 -10.16 0.95
N ASN A 26 -17.72 -11.45 0.72
CA ASN A 26 -16.83 -12.32 -0.03
C ASN A 26 -16.75 -11.91 -1.50
N LYS A 27 -17.83 -11.39 -2.09
CA LYS A 27 -17.83 -10.83 -3.45
C LYS A 27 -17.02 -9.53 -3.51
N LEU A 28 -17.16 -8.61 -2.55
CA LEU A 28 -16.32 -7.41 -2.46
C LEU A 28 -14.85 -7.75 -2.18
N TYR A 29 -14.59 -8.75 -1.34
CA TYR A 29 -13.25 -9.28 -1.09
C TYR A 29 -12.70 -10.00 -2.33
N ALA A 30 -13.54 -10.75 -3.05
CA ALA A 30 -13.23 -11.42 -4.33
C ALA A 30 -12.98 -10.40 -5.44
N GLU A 31 -13.71 -9.30 -5.51
CA GLU A 31 -13.57 -8.20 -6.47
C GLU A 31 -12.32 -7.36 -6.16
N ARG A 32 -12.06 -7.08 -4.88
CA ARG A 32 -10.76 -6.56 -4.39
C ARG A 32 -9.61 -7.55 -4.65
N THR A 33 -9.88 -8.86 -4.69
CA THR A 33 -8.86 -9.88 -4.97
C THR A 33 -8.68 -10.25 -6.43
N SER A 34 -9.67 -10.03 -7.29
CA SER A 34 -9.64 -10.25 -8.74
C SER A 34 -9.13 -9.03 -9.51
N ALA A 35 -9.20 -7.82 -8.93
CA ALA A 35 -8.52 -6.62 -9.44
C ALA A 35 -6.99 -6.65 -9.24
N ASN A 36 -6.49 -7.55 -8.40
CA ASN A 36 -5.09 -7.58 -7.99
C ASN A 36 -4.35 -8.66 -8.76
N GLY A 37 -3.58 -8.19 -9.74
CA GLY A 37 -2.75 -8.99 -10.60
C GLY A 37 -1.70 -9.83 -9.86
N VAL A 38 -0.96 -10.62 -10.64
CA VAL A 38 0.18 -11.40 -10.15
C VAL A 38 1.37 -10.45 -9.99
N ILE A 39 1.88 -10.35 -8.77
CA ILE A 39 3.08 -9.56 -8.44
C ILE A 39 4.31 -10.38 -8.83
N ASP A 40 5.25 -9.75 -9.53
CA ASP A 40 6.47 -10.41 -9.95
C ASP A 40 7.30 -10.87 -8.74
N LEU A 41 7.75 -12.14 -8.78
CA LEU A 41 8.52 -12.75 -7.69
C LEU A 41 9.91 -12.14 -7.52
N LYS A 42 10.47 -11.48 -8.53
CA LYS A 42 11.79 -10.83 -8.47
C LYS A 42 11.65 -9.33 -8.76
N PRO A 43 12.55 -8.48 -8.21
CA PRO A 43 12.58 -7.07 -8.57
C PRO A 43 12.85 -6.89 -10.07
N ALA A 44 12.30 -5.83 -10.63
CA ALA A 44 12.37 -5.56 -12.06
C ALA A 44 13.80 -5.29 -12.54
N ASP A 45 14.02 -5.57 -13.84
CA ASP A 45 15.27 -5.26 -14.54
C ASP A 45 16.50 -5.88 -13.84
N ASN A 46 16.34 -7.09 -13.30
CA ASN A 46 17.37 -7.84 -12.56
C ASN A 46 18.01 -7.02 -11.43
N GLY A 47 17.21 -6.23 -10.70
CA GLY A 47 17.69 -5.49 -9.55
C GLY A 47 18.32 -4.13 -9.87
N LYS A 48 17.86 -3.43 -10.92
CA LYS A 48 18.24 -2.01 -11.07
C LYS A 48 17.55 -1.14 -10.03
N TYR A 49 18.16 0.01 -9.76
CA TYR A 49 17.58 1.06 -8.92
C TYR A 49 17.10 2.23 -9.77
N ARG A 50 15.89 2.70 -9.52
CA ARG A 50 15.32 3.89 -10.16
C ARG A 50 14.45 4.66 -9.17
N THR A 51 14.18 5.91 -9.51
CA THR A 51 13.22 6.77 -8.82
C THR A 51 11.78 6.39 -9.20
N GLN A 52 10.79 6.85 -8.44
CA GLN A 52 9.38 6.59 -8.74
C GLN A 52 9.02 7.08 -10.14
N ASP A 53 9.45 8.30 -10.49
CA ASP A 53 9.20 8.91 -11.81
C ASP A 53 9.86 8.15 -12.97
N LYS A 54 10.92 7.37 -12.71
CA LYS A 54 11.57 6.52 -13.71
C LYS A 54 10.97 5.10 -13.77
N TRP A 55 10.43 4.59 -12.67
CA TRP A 55 9.80 3.28 -12.63
C TRP A 55 8.43 3.25 -13.31
N ILE A 56 7.60 4.27 -13.09
CA ILE A 56 6.26 4.35 -13.67
C ILE A 56 6.27 4.17 -15.20
N PRO A 57 7.04 4.95 -15.99
CA PRO A 57 7.09 4.76 -17.44
C PRO A 57 7.65 3.38 -17.81
N PHE A 58 8.68 2.89 -17.11
CA PHE A 58 9.25 1.57 -17.37
C PHE A 58 8.22 0.43 -17.30
N PHE A 59 7.34 0.42 -16.28
CA PHE A 59 6.31 -0.61 -16.18
C PHE A 59 5.20 -0.41 -17.19
N ASN A 60 4.81 0.85 -17.44
CA ASN A 60 3.82 1.17 -18.47
C ASN A 60 4.26 0.66 -19.86
N ASP A 61 5.54 0.83 -20.22
CA ASP A 61 6.09 0.36 -21.50
C ASP A 61 6.09 -1.18 -21.60
N LYS A 62 6.10 -1.86 -20.46
CA LYS A 62 5.96 -3.32 -20.36
C LYS A 62 4.51 -3.81 -20.33
N GLY A 63 3.52 -2.91 -20.38
CA GLY A 63 2.12 -3.27 -20.22
C GLY A 63 1.78 -3.82 -18.82
N GLN A 64 2.62 -3.53 -17.82
CA GLN A 64 2.40 -3.87 -16.41
C GLN A 64 2.11 -2.59 -15.63
N ARG A 65 1.37 -2.69 -14.52
CA ARG A 65 1.38 -1.60 -13.54
C ARG A 65 2.52 -1.83 -12.55
N MET A 66 3.07 -0.75 -12.03
CA MET A 66 4.03 -0.78 -10.93
C MET A 66 3.31 -1.11 -9.61
N ILE A 67 3.93 -1.92 -8.76
CA ILE A 67 3.42 -2.29 -7.43
C ILE A 67 3.07 -1.05 -6.59
N SER A 68 1.93 -1.06 -5.91
CA SER A 68 1.44 0.03 -5.04
C SER A 68 1.54 -0.37 -3.56
N ALA A 69 1.42 0.59 -2.62
CA ALA A 69 1.43 0.29 -1.18
C ALA A 69 0.34 -0.72 -0.75
N PRO A 70 -0.90 -0.68 -1.28
CA PRO A 70 -1.88 -1.74 -1.05
C PRO A 70 -1.43 -3.14 -1.51
N ASP A 71 -0.67 -3.25 -2.60
CA ASP A 71 -0.15 -4.53 -3.06
C ASP A 71 0.91 -5.07 -2.10
N VAL A 72 1.81 -4.21 -1.64
CA VAL A 72 2.85 -4.54 -0.66
C VAL A 72 2.22 -5.05 0.64
N TYR A 73 1.23 -4.33 1.16
CA TYR A 73 0.50 -4.74 2.37
C TYR A 73 -0.17 -6.11 2.17
N ARG A 74 -0.80 -6.33 1.01
CA ARG A 74 -1.45 -7.60 0.69
C ARG A 74 -0.50 -8.79 0.61
N ILE A 75 0.77 -8.59 0.23
CA ILE A 75 1.78 -9.66 0.28
C ILE A 75 1.90 -10.19 1.71
N GLY A 76 1.91 -9.31 2.72
CA GLY A 76 1.92 -9.72 4.12
C GLY A 76 0.66 -10.47 4.57
N GLN A 77 -0.48 -10.29 3.88
CA GLN A 77 -1.74 -10.94 4.23
C GLN A 77 -1.88 -12.34 3.63
N ILE A 78 -1.58 -12.46 2.34
CA ILE A 78 -1.91 -13.65 1.54
C ILE A 78 -0.80 -14.08 0.57
N GLY A 79 0.37 -13.45 0.63
CA GLY A 79 1.52 -13.82 -0.20
C GLY A 79 2.00 -15.23 0.12
N SER A 80 2.52 -15.92 -0.90
CA SER A 80 3.27 -17.16 -0.64
C SER A 80 4.52 -16.83 0.18
N HIS A 81 5.02 -17.82 0.92
CA HIS A 81 6.28 -17.69 1.66
C HIS A 81 7.40 -17.12 0.77
N ASP A 82 7.59 -17.69 -0.42
CA ASP A 82 8.64 -17.25 -1.36
C ASP A 82 8.48 -15.78 -1.80
N LEU A 83 7.24 -15.31 -1.97
CA LEU A 83 6.98 -13.92 -2.34
C LEU A 83 7.27 -12.99 -1.17
N VAL A 84 6.84 -13.36 0.04
CA VAL A 84 7.13 -12.61 1.27
C VAL A 84 8.63 -12.50 1.49
N GLU A 85 9.37 -13.61 1.45
CA GLU A 85 10.83 -13.61 1.62
C GLU A 85 11.52 -12.79 0.52
N SER A 86 11.07 -12.90 -0.74
CA SER A 86 11.68 -12.13 -1.81
C SER A 86 11.43 -10.63 -1.67
N VAL A 87 10.24 -10.20 -1.27
CA VAL A 87 9.95 -8.78 -1.03
C VAL A 87 10.69 -8.28 0.21
N ARG A 88 10.82 -9.10 1.25
CA ARG A 88 11.62 -8.75 2.43
C ARG A 88 13.08 -8.52 2.09
N ALA A 89 13.64 -9.33 1.19
CA ALA A 89 15.00 -9.13 0.70
C ALA A 89 15.18 -7.79 -0.05
N ASP A 90 14.14 -7.32 -0.76
CA ASP A 90 14.18 -5.99 -1.38
C ASP A 90 14.37 -4.92 -0.31
N PHE A 91 13.57 -4.93 0.77
CA PHE A 91 13.64 -3.94 1.86
C PHE A 91 15.02 -3.85 2.51
N HIS A 92 15.74 -4.98 2.62
CA HIS A 92 17.07 -5.00 3.23
C HIS A 92 18.18 -4.53 2.30
N THR A 93 17.97 -4.64 1.01
CA THR A 93 19.00 -4.35 0.01
C THR A 93 18.90 -2.89 -0.47
N ALA A 94 17.67 -2.37 -0.61
CA ALA A 94 17.36 -0.98 -0.92
C ALA A 94 15.89 -0.66 -0.59
N TRP A 95 15.44 0.57 -0.89
CA TRP A 95 14.02 0.90 -0.83
C TRP A 95 13.21 0.09 -1.85
N LEU A 96 12.04 -0.42 -1.44
CA LEU A 96 10.98 -0.81 -2.36
C LEU A 96 10.15 0.43 -2.70
N VAL A 97 10.37 0.97 -3.90
CA VAL A 97 9.62 2.11 -4.44
C VAL A 97 8.29 1.61 -4.99
N THR A 98 7.19 2.25 -4.58
CA THR A 98 5.84 1.90 -5.06
C THR A 98 5.29 2.92 -6.05
N SER A 99 4.15 2.66 -6.66
CA SER A 99 3.34 3.60 -7.45
C SER A 99 2.34 4.39 -6.60
N THR A 100 2.43 4.33 -5.27
CA THR A 100 1.59 5.17 -4.41
C THR A 100 2.25 6.54 -4.22
N ARG A 101 1.50 7.60 -4.50
CA ARG A 101 1.93 8.99 -4.35
C ARG A 101 1.01 9.71 -3.37
N ILE A 102 1.60 10.56 -2.53
CA ILE A 102 0.87 11.41 -1.60
C ILE A 102 1.08 12.87 -2.02
N THR A 103 -0.01 13.59 -2.25
CA THR A 103 0.00 15.05 -2.43
C THR A 103 -0.47 15.70 -1.13
N TYR A 104 0.45 16.33 -0.41
CA TYR A 104 0.15 17.07 0.81
C TYR A 104 -0.35 18.49 0.51
N ASN A 105 -1.20 19.01 1.40
CA ASN A 105 -1.58 20.42 1.42
C ASN A 105 -0.44 21.25 2.05
N SER A 106 -0.13 22.40 1.45
CA SER A 106 0.95 23.28 1.91
C SER A 106 0.62 24.02 3.20
N ASN A 107 -0.66 24.19 3.52
CA ASN A 107 -1.13 25.10 4.57
C ASN A 107 -1.83 24.36 5.73
N ASN A 108 -2.18 23.09 5.57
CA ASN A 108 -2.80 22.27 6.60
C ASN A 108 -2.45 20.79 6.46
N LEU A 109 -2.99 19.95 7.35
CA LEU A 109 -2.74 18.51 7.37
C LEU A 109 -3.51 17.71 6.31
N GLY A 110 -4.30 18.37 5.44
CA GLY A 110 -5.00 17.69 4.36
C GLY A 110 -4.02 17.05 3.37
N ALA A 111 -4.39 15.89 2.85
CA ALA A 111 -3.62 15.19 1.84
C ALA A 111 -4.54 14.41 0.89
N ARG A 112 -3.96 13.97 -0.22
CA ARG A 112 -4.56 13.02 -1.17
C ARG A 112 -3.56 11.91 -1.42
N ILE A 113 -3.98 10.67 -1.22
CA ILE A 113 -3.21 9.48 -1.60
C ILE A 113 -3.76 8.98 -2.93
N THR A 114 -2.88 8.82 -3.90
CA THR A 114 -3.17 8.25 -5.21
C THR A 114 -2.41 6.93 -5.36
N HIS A 115 -3.13 5.81 -5.44
CA HIS A 115 -2.53 4.50 -5.76
C HIS A 115 -2.49 4.28 -7.27
N ASN A 116 -1.55 3.46 -7.73
CA ASN A 116 -1.30 3.23 -9.16
C ASN A 116 -1.04 4.54 -9.92
N PHE A 117 -0.41 5.52 -9.26
CA PHE A 117 -0.14 6.82 -9.82
C PHE A 117 0.61 6.71 -11.17
N GLY A 118 0.10 7.41 -12.18
CA GLY A 118 0.68 7.42 -13.53
C GLY A 118 0.57 6.09 -14.30
N SER A 119 -0.17 5.09 -13.80
CA SER A 119 -0.37 3.85 -14.54
C SER A 119 -1.25 4.07 -15.78
N LYS A 120 -0.85 3.44 -16.90
CA LYS A 120 -1.66 3.33 -18.14
C LYS A 120 -2.39 1.98 -18.24
N VAL A 121 -2.13 1.07 -17.31
CA VAL A 121 -2.65 -0.32 -17.33
C VAL A 121 -3.88 -0.47 -16.45
N VAL A 122 -3.91 0.25 -15.32
CA VAL A 122 -5.08 0.35 -14.45
C VAL A 122 -5.34 1.81 -14.12
N ALA A 123 -6.60 2.17 -13.91
CA ALA A 123 -6.96 3.51 -13.47
C ALA A 123 -6.38 3.79 -12.05
N PRO A 124 -5.75 4.95 -11.83
CA PRO A 124 -5.38 5.39 -10.49
C PRO A 124 -6.61 5.55 -9.59
N THR A 125 -6.46 5.26 -8.30
CA THR A 125 -7.49 5.52 -7.29
C THR A 125 -7.03 6.60 -6.34
N GLU A 126 -7.93 7.53 -6.00
CA GLU A 126 -7.60 8.69 -5.16
C GLU A 126 -8.49 8.75 -3.93
N THR A 127 -7.88 8.99 -2.78
CA THR A 127 -8.60 9.19 -1.51
C THR A 127 -8.04 10.41 -0.78
N ARG A 128 -8.93 11.28 -0.29
CA ARG A 128 -8.57 12.44 0.54
C ARG A 128 -8.62 12.06 2.01
N LEU A 129 -7.70 12.61 2.79
CA LEU A 129 -7.60 12.37 4.23
C LEU A 129 -6.91 13.53 4.94
N VAL A 130 -6.92 13.48 6.27
CA VAL A 130 -5.96 14.21 7.10
C VAL A 130 -4.74 13.31 7.30
N ALA A 131 -3.56 13.77 6.89
CA ALA A 131 -2.31 13.07 7.09
C ALA A 131 -1.57 13.67 8.30
N PRO A 132 -1.46 12.94 9.43
CA PRO A 132 -0.73 13.39 10.61
C PRO A 132 0.75 13.67 10.31
N VAL A 133 1.46 14.30 11.23
CA VAL A 133 2.91 14.47 11.16
C VAL A 133 3.55 13.39 12.04
N TYR A 134 4.35 12.52 11.43
CA TYR A 134 5.04 11.43 12.07
C TYR A 134 6.51 11.46 11.66
N GLN A 135 7.40 11.66 12.62
CA GLN A 135 8.84 11.58 12.41
C GLN A 135 9.35 10.36 13.16
N ASN A 136 9.51 9.25 12.43
CA ASN A 136 9.95 7.98 13.01
C ASN A 136 9.08 7.47 14.16
N VAL A 137 7.75 7.52 14.00
CA VAL A 137 6.83 7.10 15.06
C VAL A 137 6.55 5.62 14.92
N ALA A 138 6.76 4.86 15.99
CA ALA A 138 6.50 3.43 16.06
C ALA A 138 5.03 3.11 15.73
N LEU A 139 4.81 2.03 14.99
CA LEU A 139 3.51 1.57 14.53
C LEU A 139 2.57 1.30 15.70
N GLY A 140 3.08 0.75 16.81
CA GLY A 140 2.28 0.51 18.02
C GLY A 140 1.53 1.77 18.48
N ARG A 141 2.23 2.89 18.60
CA ARG A 141 1.64 4.19 18.98
C ARG A 141 0.66 4.72 17.95
N ILE A 142 0.92 4.50 16.67
CA ILE A 142 0.04 4.97 15.59
C ILE A 142 -1.29 4.23 15.62
N LEU A 143 -1.26 2.92 15.86
CA LEU A 143 -2.43 2.06 15.93
C LEU A 143 -3.36 2.39 17.12
N GLU A 144 -2.84 3.03 18.16
CA GLU A 144 -3.63 3.49 19.32
C GLU A 144 -4.50 4.72 19.00
N THR A 145 -4.14 5.50 17.97
CA THR A 145 -4.84 6.75 17.61
C THR A 145 -5.87 6.57 16.49
N ALA A 146 -6.96 7.35 16.51
CA ALA A 146 -7.97 7.28 15.45
C ALA A 146 -7.43 7.80 14.12
N GLU A 147 -6.62 8.86 14.17
CA GLU A 147 -5.98 9.50 13.04
C GLU A 147 -4.95 8.58 12.38
N GLY A 148 -4.14 7.89 13.19
CA GLY A 148 -3.16 6.92 12.70
C GLY A 148 -3.82 5.73 12.01
N ARG A 149 -4.87 5.17 12.63
CA ARG A 149 -5.68 4.10 12.02
C ARG A 149 -6.32 4.55 10.70
N ALA A 150 -6.88 5.75 10.66
CA ALA A 150 -7.48 6.30 9.44
C ALA A 150 -6.42 6.51 8.33
N TYR A 151 -5.24 7.01 8.68
CA TYR A 151 -4.13 7.17 7.74
C TYR A 151 -3.69 5.82 7.14
N LEU A 152 -3.43 4.81 7.98
CA LEU A 152 -3.01 3.48 7.52
C LEU A 152 -4.08 2.76 6.70
N SER A 153 -5.36 2.91 7.08
CA SER A 153 -6.50 2.37 6.33
C SER A 153 -6.53 2.90 4.90
N VAL A 154 -6.30 4.20 4.71
CA VAL A 154 -6.22 4.79 3.36
C VAL A 154 -4.92 4.38 2.65
N LEU A 155 -3.77 4.44 3.33
CA LEU A 155 -2.46 4.12 2.74
C LEU A 155 -2.39 2.69 2.19
N PHE A 156 -2.97 1.73 2.89
CA PHE A 156 -2.98 0.32 2.48
C PHE A 156 -4.29 -0.09 1.81
N ASN A 157 -5.23 0.85 1.64
CA ASN A 157 -6.57 0.59 1.13
C ASN A 157 -7.26 -0.61 1.82
N THR A 158 -7.24 -0.60 3.15
CA THR A 158 -7.76 -1.68 3.99
C THR A 158 -8.77 -1.19 5.02
N GLN A 159 -9.63 -2.09 5.49
CA GLN A 159 -10.54 -1.88 6.62
C GLN A 159 -10.18 -2.78 7.80
N ASP A 160 -8.97 -3.32 7.80
CA ASP A 160 -8.49 -4.24 8.82
C ASP A 160 -8.45 -3.59 10.21
N SER A 161 -8.64 -4.42 11.24
CA SER A 161 -8.44 -3.99 12.62
C SER A 161 -6.96 -3.69 12.89
N PRO A 162 -6.63 -2.91 13.95
CA PRO A 162 -5.26 -2.62 14.32
C PRO A 162 -4.38 -3.87 14.48
N ASP A 163 -4.90 -4.92 15.11
CA ASP A 163 -4.18 -6.19 15.29
C ASP A 163 -3.84 -6.87 13.97
N VAL A 164 -4.75 -6.80 12.99
CA VAL A 164 -4.53 -7.36 11.65
C VAL A 164 -3.51 -6.54 10.90
N VAL A 165 -3.54 -5.20 11.01
CA VAL A 165 -2.50 -4.32 10.42
C VAL A 165 -1.13 -4.62 11.02
N ALA A 166 -1.04 -4.70 12.35
CA ALA A 166 0.19 -5.05 13.07
C ALA A 166 0.75 -6.39 12.62
N LYS A 167 -0.08 -7.43 12.62
CA LYS A 167 0.31 -8.77 12.19
C LYS A 167 0.76 -8.80 10.73
N THR A 168 0.03 -8.12 9.84
CA THR A 168 0.35 -8.07 8.42
C THR A 168 1.72 -7.43 8.16
N LEU A 169 1.98 -6.28 8.79
CA LEU A 169 3.28 -5.61 8.66
C LEU A 169 4.40 -6.42 9.30
N ALA A 170 4.15 -7.11 10.41
CA ALA A 170 5.14 -8.02 11.02
C ALA A 170 5.43 -9.24 10.14
N THR A 171 4.44 -9.84 9.48
CA THR A 171 4.65 -10.92 8.51
C THR A 171 5.48 -10.44 7.32
N LEU A 172 5.18 -9.24 6.83
CA LEU A 172 5.89 -8.65 5.70
C LEU A 172 7.36 -8.35 6.04
N SER A 173 7.63 -7.69 7.17
CA SER A 173 8.96 -7.17 7.52
C SER A 173 9.80 -8.09 8.39
N GLY A 174 9.17 -9.01 9.13
CA GLY A 174 9.83 -9.75 10.21
C GLY A 174 10.13 -8.91 11.45
N LYS A 175 9.58 -7.69 11.56
CA LYS A 175 9.80 -6.76 12.68
C LYS A 175 8.51 -6.59 13.52
N SER A 176 8.68 -6.29 14.80
CA SER A 176 7.56 -5.95 15.70
C SER A 176 6.97 -4.57 15.39
N THR A 177 5.83 -4.24 16.01
CA THR A 177 5.22 -2.91 15.93
C THR A 177 6.09 -1.80 16.50
N ASP A 178 6.94 -2.12 17.47
CA ASP A 178 7.86 -1.15 18.09
C ASP A 178 9.08 -0.87 17.22
N ASN A 179 9.44 -1.83 16.36
CA ASN A 179 10.49 -1.73 15.36
C ASN A 179 9.94 -1.55 13.94
N THR A 180 8.69 -1.09 13.82
CA THR A 180 8.10 -0.66 12.56
C THR A 180 7.73 0.81 12.69
N TYR A 181 8.20 1.65 11.78
CA TYR A 181 8.07 3.11 11.90
C TYR A 181 7.35 3.70 10.69
N ILE A 182 6.48 4.67 10.95
CA ILE A 182 5.79 5.42 9.90
C ILE A 182 6.33 6.84 9.84
N TRP A 183 6.59 7.31 8.64
CA TRP A 183 7.14 8.64 8.38
C TRP A 183 6.25 9.47 7.47
N THR A 184 5.95 10.70 7.88
CA THR A 184 5.25 11.71 7.09
C THR A 184 5.91 13.07 7.31
N PRO A 185 5.96 13.95 6.30
CA PRO A 185 6.69 15.21 6.39
C PRO A 185 6.06 16.17 7.39
N GLN A 186 6.91 16.99 8.02
CA GLN A 186 6.47 18.19 8.76
C GLN A 186 5.80 19.20 7.82
N GLN A 187 4.96 20.09 8.36
CA GLN A 187 4.22 21.08 7.56
C GLN A 187 5.13 21.98 6.71
N LYS A 188 6.30 22.40 7.24
CA LYS A 188 7.28 23.18 6.48
C LYS A 188 7.74 22.45 5.21
N SER A 189 8.11 21.17 5.35
CA SER A 189 8.53 20.33 4.21
C SER A 189 7.38 20.09 3.21
N ARG A 190 6.13 20.03 3.68
CA ARG A 190 4.93 19.95 2.81
C ARG A 190 4.74 21.22 1.99
N ALA A 191 5.04 22.38 2.55
CA ALA A 191 4.93 23.66 1.85
C ALA A 191 5.98 23.81 0.74
N GLU A 192 7.22 23.39 1.00
CA GLU A 192 8.33 23.43 0.04
C GLU A 192 8.17 22.39 -1.08
N HIS A 193 7.77 21.17 -0.69
CA HIS A 193 7.57 20.08 -1.63
C HIS A 193 6.28 19.35 -1.25
N ARG A 194 5.29 19.34 -2.13
CA ARG A 194 3.97 18.77 -1.82
C ARG A 194 3.81 17.30 -2.19
N GLU A 195 4.55 16.84 -3.19
CA GLU A 195 4.46 15.47 -3.69
C GLU A 195 5.48 14.57 -3.00
N ARG A 196 5.04 13.39 -2.57
CA ARG A 196 5.89 12.36 -1.98
C ARG A 196 5.57 10.99 -2.55
N ALA A 197 6.62 10.20 -2.76
CA ALA A 197 6.48 8.77 -3.01
C ALA A 197 6.22 8.03 -1.70
N VAL A 198 5.53 6.90 -1.81
CA VAL A 198 5.50 5.89 -0.75
C VAL A 198 6.52 4.81 -1.06
N ASP A 199 7.42 4.58 -0.12
CA ASP A 199 8.43 3.53 -0.18
C ASP A 199 8.57 2.80 1.16
N PHE A 200 9.17 1.61 1.08
CA PHE A 200 9.37 0.70 2.20
C PHE A 200 10.84 0.33 2.28
N ASP A 201 11.37 0.22 3.48
CA ASP A 201 12.79 -0.04 3.73
C ASP A 201 12.96 -0.81 5.02
N SER A 202 14.04 -1.56 5.15
CA SER A 202 14.42 -2.19 6.41
C SER A 202 15.92 -2.09 6.63
N ASP A 203 16.27 -1.40 7.70
CA ASP A 203 17.62 -1.42 8.24
C ASP A 203 17.74 -2.47 9.38
N GLY A 204 18.92 -2.53 9.99
CA GLY A 204 19.21 -3.47 11.08
C GLY A 204 18.23 -3.34 12.26
N GLU A 205 17.76 -2.13 12.56
CA GLU A 205 17.00 -1.82 13.77
C GLU A 205 15.48 -1.71 13.51
N GLY A 206 15.06 -1.33 12.30
CA GLY A 206 13.66 -1.05 12.01
C GLY A 206 13.21 -1.37 10.57
N PHE A 207 11.90 -1.53 10.44
CA PHE A 207 11.18 -1.49 9.17
C PHE A 207 10.48 -0.14 9.05
N HIS A 208 10.57 0.52 7.89
CA HIS A 208 10.08 1.87 7.70
C HIS A 208 9.06 1.93 6.57
N VAL A 209 7.96 2.61 6.83
CA VAL A 209 6.95 2.97 5.82
C VAL A 209 6.98 4.47 5.64
N PHE A 210 7.58 4.93 4.54
CA PHE A 210 7.73 6.35 4.27
C PHE A 210 6.62 6.86 3.38
N GLY A 211 5.95 7.92 3.82
CA GLY A 211 5.22 8.86 2.96
C GLY A 211 5.97 10.19 2.82
N TYR A 212 7.30 10.16 2.93
CA TYR A 212 8.17 11.33 3.17
C TYR A 212 9.14 11.67 2.03
N ASN A 213 9.46 10.72 1.15
CA ASN A 213 10.52 10.89 0.16
C ASN A 213 10.04 11.57 -1.12
N LEU A 214 10.91 12.36 -1.76
CA LEU A 214 10.57 12.99 -3.04
C LEU A 214 10.51 11.92 -4.15
N PRO A 215 9.56 12.02 -5.09
CA PRO A 215 9.43 11.04 -6.16
C PRO A 215 10.65 10.84 -7.07
N ASP A 216 11.52 11.85 -7.13
CA ASP A 216 12.70 11.94 -7.99
C ASP A 216 14.03 11.78 -7.24
N SER A 217 14.02 11.66 -5.90
CA SER A 217 15.25 11.70 -5.10
C SER A 217 15.71 10.34 -4.56
N LYS A 218 14.80 9.38 -4.39
CA LYS A 218 15.14 8.06 -3.84
C LYS A 218 15.20 6.99 -4.93
N TYR A 219 16.31 6.28 -4.95
CA TYR A 219 16.57 5.17 -5.86
C TYR A 219 16.34 3.85 -5.11
N GLY A 220 15.55 2.96 -5.70
CA GLY A 220 15.28 1.66 -5.11
C GLY A 220 14.73 0.67 -6.14
N PHE A 221 14.44 -0.54 -5.69
CA PHE A 221 13.79 -1.56 -6.51
C PHE A 221 12.31 -1.24 -6.69
N SER A 222 11.71 -1.89 -7.68
CA SER A 222 10.26 -1.99 -7.77
C SER A 222 9.87 -3.27 -8.50
N ARG A 223 8.57 -3.57 -8.52
CA ARG A 223 8.00 -4.80 -9.07
C ARG A 223 6.83 -4.52 -9.99
N GLY A 224 6.69 -5.36 -11.01
CA GLY A 224 5.54 -5.35 -11.89
C GLY A 224 4.37 -6.10 -11.26
N VAL A 225 3.16 -5.68 -11.62
CA VAL A 225 1.93 -6.40 -11.32
C VAL A 225 1.20 -6.62 -12.63
N SER A 226 1.10 -7.87 -13.03
CA SER A 226 0.46 -8.29 -14.29
C SER A 226 -1.00 -8.64 -14.01
N ALA A 227 -1.96 -8.18 -14.84
CA ALA A 227 -3.32 -8.70 -14.75
C ALA A 227 -3.30 -10.24 -14.83
N LYS A 228 -4.13 -10.94 -14.03
CA LYS A 228 -4.22 -12.40 -14.15
C LYS A 228 -4.48 -12.74 -15.62
N PRO A 229 -3.76 -13.69 -16.24
CA PRO A 229 -4.18 -14.19 -17.54
C PRO A 229 -5.62 -14.68 -17.39
N ALA A 230 -6.53 -14.17 -18.23
CA ALA A 230 -7.85 -14.75 -18.36
C ALA A 230 -7.64 -16.25 -18.58
N ARG A 231 -8.24 -17.09 -17.73
CA ARG A 231 -8.26 -18.54 -17.93
C ARG A 231 -8.67 -18.75 -19.39
N LYS A 232 -7.76 -19.25 -20.23
CA LYS A 232 -8.12 -19.66 -21.60
C LYS A 232 -9.34 -20.56 -21.44
N LYS A 233 -10.48 -20.14 -21.98
CA LYS A 233 -11.58 -21.09 -22.21
C LYS A 233 -10.93 -22.21 -23.02
N ARG A 234 -10.91 -23.42 -22.47
CA ARG A 234 -10.58 -24.59 -23.27
C ARG A 234 -11.57 -24.58 -24.44
N ALA A 235 -11.03 -24.52 -25.65
CA ALA A 235 -11.80 -24.75 -26.86
C ALA A 235 -12.35 -26.18 -26.85
#